data_AF-A0A419AS02-F1
#
_entry.id   AF-A0A419AS02-F1
#
_cell.length_a   1.000
_cell.length_b   1.000
_cell.length_c   1.000
_cell.angle_alpha   90.00
_cell.angle_beta   90.00
_cell.angle_gamma   90.00
#
_symmetry.space_group_name_H-M   'P 1'
#
loop_
_entity.id
_entity.type
_entity.pdbx_description
1 polymer ?
#
loop_
_entity_poly.entity_id
_entity_poly.type
_entity_poly.pdbx_seq_one_letter_code
_entity_poly.pdbx_strand_id
1 'polypeptide(L)' 'MKKKKSKKNPLEDTAVLSRIAKNASQKAINEAFRAGMPIHCISEGKLVKVYPDGRKECVKDLNIEPISFASAVRQLSH' A
#
# COMPACT_ATOMS: atom_id res chain seq x y z
N MET A 1 -21.64 -21.18 -32.58
CA MET A 1 -21.48 -21.41 -31.12
C MET A 1 -20.93 -20.13 -30.49
N LYS A 2 -21.75 -19.32 -29.79
CA LYS A 2 -21.26 -18.11 -29.11
C LYS A 2 -20.34 -18.53 -27.97
N LYS A 3 -19.03 -18.24 -28.07
CA LYS A 3 -18.08 -18.45 -26.98
C LYS A 3 -18.55 -17.61 -25.78
N LYS A 4 -19.10 -18.26 -24.75
CA LYS A 4 -19.39 -17.61 -23.46
C LYS A 4 -18.04 -17.08 -22.97
N LYS A 5 -17.89 -15.75 -22.85
CA LYS A 5 -16.71 -15.16 -22.19
C LYS A 5 -16.65 -15.79 -20.80
N SER A 6 -15.64 -16.62 -20.55
CA SER A 6 -15.35 -17.14 -19.22
C SER A 6 -15.26 -15.95 -18.29
N LYS A 7 -16.20 -15.80 -17.35
CA LYS A 7 -16.12 -14.76 -16.31
C LYS A 7 -14.81 -15.03 -15.58
N LYS A 8 -13.83 -14.13 -15.73
CA LYS A 8 -12.60 -14.19 -14.93
C LYS A 8 -13.01 -14.28 -13.46
N ASN A 9 -12.40 -15.20 -12.73
CA ASN A 9 -12.64 -15.36 -11.31
C ASN A 9 -12.37 -14.00 -10.63
N PRO A 10 -13.32 -13.42 -9.89
CA PRO A 10 -13.11 -12.12 -9.25
C PRO A 10 -11.96 -12.14 -8.21
N LEU A 11 -11.56 -13.32 -7.74
CA LEU A 11 -10.39 -13.51 -6.87
C LEU A 11 -9.05 -13.56 -7.62
N GLU A 12 -9.09 -13.66 -8.95
CA GLU A 12 -7.89 -13.61 -9.82
C GLU A 12 -7.72 -12.24 -10.47
N ASP A 13 -8.72 -11.36 -10.35
CA ASP A 13 -8.64 -9.98 -10.81
C ASP A 13 -7.89 -9.13 -9.78
N THR A 14 -6.57 -9.08 -9.95
CA THR A 14 -5.67 -8.31 -9.10
C THR A 14 -6.01 -6.82 -9.05
N ALA A 15 -6.63 -6.25 -10.09
CA ALA A 15 -7.06 -4.86 -10.09
C ALA A 15 -8.26 -4.65 -9.16
N VAL A 16 -9.22 -5.58 -9.17
CA VAL A 16 -10.35 -5.57 -8.23
C VAL A 16 -9.87 -5.74 -6.80
N LEU A 17 -8.99 -6.71 -6.55
CA LEU A 17 -8.41 -6.94 -5.22
C LEU A 17 -7.62 -5.73 -4.72
N SER A 18 -6.80 -5.11 -5.57
CA SER A 18 -6.04 -3.90 -5.23
C SER A 18 -6.96 -2.73 -4.86
N ARG A 19 -8.07 -2.57 -5.58
CA ARG A 19 -9.08 -1.53 -5.28
C ARG A 19 -9.75 -1.78 -3.93
N ILE A 20 -10.14 -3.03 -3.65
CA ILE A 20 -10.75 -3.41 -2.37
C ILE A 20 -9.77 -3.15 -1.22
N ALA A 21 -8.51 -3.59 -1.37
CA ALA A 21 -7.46 -3.36 -0.38
C ALA A 21 -7.24 -1.86 -0.11
N LYS A 22 -7.14 -1.04 -1.16
CA LYS A 22 -7.00 0.42 -1.03
C LYS A 22 -8.16 1.04 -0.26
N ASN A 23 -9.39 0.65 -0.57
CA ASN A 23 -10.59 1.16 0.10
C ASN A 23 -10.63 0.73 1.58
N ALA A 24 -10.29 -0.52 1.88
CA ALA A 24 -10.23 -1.03 3.24
C ALA A 24 -9.17 -0.29 4.07
N SER A 25 -7.97 -0.09 3.52
CA SER A 25 -6.91 0.68 4.17
C SER A 25 -7.33 2.12 4.45
N GLN A 26 -7.94 2.81 3.48
CA GLN A 26 -8.41 4.18 3.68
C GLN A 26 -9.47 4.25 4.78
N LYS A 27 -10.40 3.28 4.83
CA LYS A 27 -11.41 3.21 5.89
C LYS A 27 -10.77 3.05 7.27
N ALA A 28 -9.83 2.12 7.42
CA ALA A 28 -9.13 1.89 8.68
C ALA A 28 -8.36 3.14 9.15
N ILE A 29 -7.67 3.84 8.23
CA ILE A 29 -6.97 5.09 8.52
C ILE A 29 -7.96 6.16 9.01
N ASN A 30 -9.08 6.34 8.30
CA ASN A 30 -10.09 7.32 8.67
C ASN A 30 -10.71 7.03 10.04
N GLU A 31 -10.94 5.75 10.37
CA GLU A 31 -11.47 5.36 11.67
C GLU A 31 -10.48 5.60 12.80
N ALA A 32 -9.19 5.30 12.59
CA ALA A 32 -8.13 5.62 13.54
C ALA A 32 -8.05 7.13 13.81
N PHE A 33 -8.05 7.95 12.76
CA PHE A 33 -8.03 9.41 12.91
C PHE A 33 -9.29 9.96 13.58
N ARG A 34 -10.47 9.41 13.27
CA ARG A 34 -11.72 9.78 13.93
C ARG A 34 -11.71 9.44 15.43
N ALA A 35 -10.99 8.40 15.83
CA ALA A 35 -10.77 8.04 17.22
C ALA A 35 -9.65 8.86 17.90
N GLY A 36 -9.04 9.83 17.21
CA GLY A 36 -7.92 10.62 17.73
C GLY A 36 -6.59 9.87 17.78
N MET A 37 -6.50 8.70 17.13
CA MET A 37 -5.31 7.86 17.17
C MET A 37 -4.36 8.22 16.02
N PRO A 38 -3.05 8.34 16.28
CA PRO A 38 -2.05 8.44 15.23
C PRO A 38 -1.85 7.09 14.53
N ILE A 39 -1.46 7.14 13.26
CA ILE A 39 -1.06 5.96 12.48
C ILE A 39 0.44 5.96 12.24
N HIS A 40 1.03 4.78 12.07
CA HIS A 40 2.42 4.65 11.63
C HIS A 40 2.45 4.24 10.15
N CYS A 41 3.27 4.91 9.36
CA CYS A 41 3.47 4.59 7.95
C CYS A 41 4.95 4.67 7.58
N ILE A 42 5.30 4.03 6.46
CA ILE A 42 6.64 4.13 5.89
C ILE A 42 6.61 5.21 4.81
N SER A 43 7.49 6.20 4.93
CA SER A 43 7.66 7.29 3.97
C SER A 43 9.14 7.54 3.79
N GLU A 44 9.63 7.50 2.54
CA GLU A 44 11.02 7.82 2.19
C GLU A 44 12.07 7.06 3.03
N GLY A 45 11.81 5.77 3.29
CA GLY A 45 12.73 4.95 4.08
C GLY A 45 12.68 5.25 5.59
N LYS A 46 11.69 6.00 6.07
CA LYS A 46 11.49 6.34 7.50
C LYS A 46 10.16 5.80 8.00
N LEU A 47 10.15 5.37 9.25
CA LEU A 47 8.91 5.14 9.99
C LEU A 47 8.41 6.49 10.50
N VAL A 48 7.27 6.92 9.99
CA VAL A 48 6.65 8.20 10.31
C VAL A 48 5.34 7.94 11.05
N LYS A 49 5.14 8.66 12.15
CA LYS A 49 3.88 8.72 12.87
C LYS A 49 3.10 9.93 12.37
N VAL A 50 1.90 9.70 11.86
CA VAL A 50 1.01 10.73 11.33
C VAL A 50 -0.16 10.91 12.29
N TYR A 51 -0.38 12.14 12.72
CA TYR A 51 -1.43 12.53 13.64
C TYR A 51 -2.70 12.98 12.87
N PRO A 52 -3.88 12.94 13.51
CA PRO A 52 -5.13 13.37 12.88
C PRO A 52 -5.14 14.83 12.41
N ASP A 53 -4.34 15.69 13.03
CA ASP A 53 -4.17 17.11 12.68
C ASP A 53 -3.21 17.33 11.49
N GLY A 54 -2.68 16.25 10.91
CA GLY A 54 -1.72 16.28 9.82
C GLY A 54 -0.27 16.46 10.25
N ARG A 55 0.02 16.62 11.55
CA ARG A 55 1.41 16.62 12.03
C ARG A 55 2.05 15.27 11.76
N LYS A 56 3.36 15.32 11.47
CA LYS A 56 4.18 14.15 11.18
C LYS A 56 5.39 14.17 12.09
N GLU A 57 5.69 13.02 12.66
CA GLU A 57 6.84 12.79 13.52
C GLU A 57 7.65 11.63 12.97
N CYS A 58 8.95 11.85 12.75
CA CYS A 58 9.86 10.78 12.38
C CYS A 58 10.15 9.94 13.64
N VAL A 59 9.78 8.66 13.61
CA VAL A 59 10.04 7.74 14.72
C VAL A 59 11.41 7.12 14.58
N LYS A 60 11.76 6.67 13.37
CA LYS A 60 13.04 5.98 13.10
C LYS A 60 13.36 5.97 11.61
N ASP A 61 14.62 6.16 11.24
CA ASP A 61 15.12 5.84 9.91
C ASP A 61 15.23 4.31 9.76
N LEU A 62 14.63 3.75 8.70
CA LEU A 62 14.57 2.31 8.50
C LEU A 62 15.77 1.77 7.72
N ASN A 63 16.71 2.64 7.29
CA ASN A 63 17.84 2.28 6.42
C ASN A 63 17.40 1.35 5.28
N ILE A 64 16.20 1.61 4.73
CA ILE A 64 15.69 0.85 3.60
C ILE A 64 16.52 1.31 2.42
N GLU A 65 17.43 0.45 1.97
CA GLU A 65 18.11 0.62 0.69
C GLU A 65 17.03 0.89 -0.37
N PRO A 66 17.08 2.03 -1.08
CA PRO A 66 16.12 2.29 -2.14
C PRO A 66 16.24 1.14 -3.14
N ILE A 67 15.15 0.43 -3.37
CA ILE A 67 15.09 -0.58 -4.43
C ILE A 67 15.29 0.20 -5.72
N SER A 68 16.53 0.23 -6.21
CA SER A 68 16.85 0.81 -7.50
C SER A 68 16.08 0.02 -8.54
N PHE A 69 15.34 0.73 -9.40
CA PHE A 69 14.65 0.08 -10.52
C PHE A 69 15.65 -0.73 -11.38
N ALA A 70 16.90 -0.28 -11.47
CA ALA A 70 17.97 -0.98 -12.16
C ALA A 70 18.41 -2.29 -11.48
N SER A 71 18.34 -2.40 -10.14
CA SER A 71 18.66 -3.65 -9.44
C SER A 71 17.52 -4.68 -9.56
N ALA A 72 16.27 -4.22 -9.56
CA ALA A 72 15.10 -5.09 -9.75
C ALA A 72 15.05 -5.72 -11.17
N VAL A 73 15.40 -4.94 -12.21
CA VAL A 73 15.43 -5.45 -13.60
C VAL A 73 16.52 -6.51 -13.82
N ARG A 74 17.69 -6.38 -13.16
CA ARG A 74 18.76 -7.38 -13.26
C ARG A 74 18.37 -8.75 -12.69
N GLN A 75 17.54 -8.79 -11.65
CA GLN A 75 17.11 -10.06 -11.03
C GLN A 75 16.04 -10.81 -11.84
N LEU A 76 15.40 -10.17 -12.80
CA LEU A 76 14.38 -10.79 -13.67
C LEU A 76 14.93 -11.25 -15.02
N SER A 77 16.21 -10.96 -15.30
CA SER A 77 16.86 -11.27 -16.59
C SER A 77 17.82 -12.46 -16.51
N HIS A 78 17.71 -13.29 -15.47
CA HIS A 78 18.58 -14.45 -15.23
C HIS A 78 17.79 -15.75 -15.14
#